data_AF-A0A941W1W4-F1
#
_entry.id   AF-A0A941W1W4-F1
#
_cell.length_a   1.000
_cell.length_b   1.000
_cell.length_c   1.000
_cell.angle_alpha   90.00
_cell.angle_beta   90.00
_cell.angle_gamma   90.00
#
_symmetry.space_group_name_H-M   'P 1'
#
loop_
_entity.id
_entity.type
_entity.pdbx_description
1 polymer ?
#
loop_
_entity_poly.entity_id
_entity_poly.type
_entity_poly.pdbx_seq_one_letter_code
_entity_poly.pdbx_strand_id
1 'polypeptide(L)' 'MDSIKEQMTRIIREQPDDSSYDEILRELAFARMIERGLEDSQSKRTISNDEMKHRIRRWRK' A
#
# COMPACT_ATOMS: atom_id res chain seq x y z
N MET A 1 6.97 -1.49 18.94
CA MET A 1 6.12 -1.25 17.76
C MET A 1 6.19 0.23 17.53
N ASP A 2 6.76 0.66 16.41
CA ASP A 2 6.84 2.09 16.11
C ASP A 2 5.41 2.63 15.96
N SER A 3 5.19 3.85 16.43
CA SER A 3 3.94 4.55 16.19
C SER A 3 3.76 4.80 14.69
N ILE A 4 2.51 4.98 14.26
CA ILE A 4 2.19 5.37 12.87
C ILE A 4 2.99 6.61 12.45
N LYS A 5 3.14 7.58 13.37
CA LYS A 5 3.92 8.79 13.12
C LYS A 5 5.40 8.49 12.87
N GLU A 6 6.00 7.59 13.63
CA GLU A 6 7.40 7.19 13.45
C GLU A 6 7.60 6.41 12.15
N GLN A 7 6.68 5.52 11.80
CA GLN A 7 6.72 4.79 10.51
C GLN A 7 6.61 5.75 9.32
N MET A 8 5.65 6.69 9.35
CA MET A 8 5.51 7.70 8.29
C MET A 8 6.77 8.58 8.20
N THR A 9 7.32 8.98 9.35
CA THR A 9 8.54 9.79 9.38
C THR A 9 9.73 9.03 8.79
N ARG A 10 9.85 7.73 9.02
CA ARG A 10 10.89 6.89 8.43
C ARG A 10 10.75 6.84 6.90
N ILE A 11 9.55 6.56 6.39
CA ILE A 11 9.29 6.51 4.94
C ILE A 11 9.63 7.84 4.27
N ILE A 12 9.33 8.98 4.90
CA ILE A 12 9.66 10.30 4.38
C ILE A 12 11.19 10.52 4.41
N ARG A 13 11.88 10.12 5.47
CA ARG A 13 13.34 10.32 5.63
C ARG A 13 14.18 9.43 4.72
N GLU A 14 13.64 8.31 4.27
CA GLU A 14 14.33 7.38 3.36
C GLU A 14 14.23 7.82 1.89
N GLN A 15 13.40 8.83 1.58
CA GLN A 15 13.27 9.38 0.24
C GLN A 15 14.37 10.38 -0.10
N PRO A 16 14.71 10.56 -1.39
CA PRO A 16 15.62 11.60 -1.85
C PRO A 16 15.18 13.02 -1.47
N ASP A 17 16.14 13.92 -1.22
CA ASP A 17 15.87 15.33 -0.87
C ASP A 17 15.15 16.11 -1.98
N ASP A 18 15.26 15.66 -3.24
CA ASP A 18 14.61 16.25 -4.41
C ASP A 18 13.23 15.64 -4.71
N SER A 19 12.72 14.77 -3.82
CA SER A 19 11.40 14.18 -3.97
C SER A 19 10.30 15.24 -3.96
N SER A 20 9.42 15.16 -4.95
CA SER A 20 8.23 15.99 -5.00
C SER A 20 7.20 15.59 -3.95
N TYR A 21 6.28 16.50 -3.66
CA TYR A 21 5.16 16.24 -2.76
C TYR A 21 4.34 15.01 -3.18
N ASP A 22 4.09 14.84 -4.48
CA ASP A 22 3.30 13.73 -5.01
C ASP A 22 4.04 12.39 -4.91
N GLU A 23 5.37 12.38 -5.01
CA GLU A 23 6.19 11.18 -4.79
C GLU A 23 6.13 10.75 -3.33
N ILE A 24 6.28 11.70 -2.40
CA ILE A 24 6.18 11.42 -0.97
C ILE A 24 4.81 10.84 -0.62
N LEU A 25 3.73 11.45 -1.13
CA LEU A 25 2.38 10.95 -0.91
C LEU A 25 2.16 9.56 -1.50
N ARG A 26 2.70 9.29 -2.69
CA ARG A 26 2.58 7.99 -3.36
C ARG A 26 3.22 6.88 -2.53
N GLU A 27 4.42 7.11 -2.01
CA GLU A 27 5.13 6.13 -1.17
C GLU A 27 4.39 5.86 0.15
N LEU A 28 3.86 6.91 0.80
CA LEU A 28 3.04 6.76 1.99
C LEU A 28 1.76 5.95 1.71
N ALA A 29 1.10 6.24 0.59
CA ALA A 29 -0.09 5.48 0.17
C ALA A 29 0.24 4.02 -0.14
N PHE A 30 1.39 3.77 -0.79
CA PHE A 30 1.86 2.43 -1.11
C PHE A 30 2.15 1.61 0.15
N ALA A 31 2.85 2.19 1.13
CA ALA A 31 3.08 1.56 2.42
C ALA A 31 1.76 1.18 3.10
N ARG A 32 0.77 2.09 3.11
CA ARG A 32 -0.56 1.80 3.67
C ARG A 32 -1.30 0.70 2.92
N MET A 33 -1.17 0.63 1.59
CA MET A 33 -1.76 -0.44 0.78
C MET A 33 -1.19 -1.82 1.15
N ILE A 34 0.13 -1.91 1.41
CA ILE A 34 0.78 -3.14 1.84
C ILE A 34 0.26 -3.57 3.22
N GLU A 35 0.27 -2.67 4.20
CA GLU A 35 -0.22 -2.97 5.55
C GLU A 35 -1.65 -3.49 5.55
N ARG A 36 -2.53 -2.82 4.79
CA ARG A 36 -3.92 -3.27 4.62
C ARG A 36 -3.98 -4.66 3.98
N GLY A 37 -3.17 -4.92 2.96
CA GLY A 37 -3.10 -6.24 2.32
C GLY A 37 -2.65 -7.35 3.29
N LEU A 38 -1.68 -7.05 4.17
CA LEU A 38 -1.23 -7.97 5.21
C LEU A 38 -2.34 -8.24 6.25
N GLU A 39 -3.03 -7.18 6.71
CA GLU A 39 -4.18 -7.30 7.62
C GLU A 39 -5.30 -8.15 7.01
N ASP A 40 -5.62 -7.91 5.72
CA ASP A 40 -6.63 -8.67 4.98
C ASP A 40 -6.23 -10.15 4.85
N SER A 41 -4.97 -10.44 4.56
CA SER A 41 -4.44 -11.81 4.51
C SER A 41 -4.54 -12.51 5.87
N GLN A 42 -4.09 -11.88 6.95
CA GLN A 42 -4.15 -12.43 8.30
C GLN A 42 -5.60 -12.68 8.74
N SER A 43 -6.51 -11.79 8.34
CA SER A 43 -7.93 -11.90 8.66
C SER A 43 -8.73 -12.82 7.72
N LYS A 44 -8.06 -13.52 6.79
CA LYS A 44 -8.68 -14.35 5.74
C LYS A 44 -9.70 -13.59 4.88
N ARG A 45 -9.55 -12.28 4.71
CA ARG A 45 -10.32 -11.43 3.79
C ARG A 45 -9.72 -11.48 2.39
N THR A 46 -9.46 -12.68 1.89
CA THR A 46 -8.86 -12.92 0.57
C THR A 46 -9.91 -13.44 -0.40
N ILE A 47 -9.59 -13.40 -1.69
CA ILE A 47 -10.43 -13.95 -2.76
C ILE A 47 -9.69 -15.08 -3.47
N SER A 48 -10.42 -15.93 -4.17
CA SER A 48 -9.81 -16.99 -4.98
C SER A 48 -9.06 -16.41 -6.19
N ASN A 49 -8.10 -17.17 -6.71
CA ASN A 49 -7.37 -16.79 -7.92
C ASN A 49 -8.29 -16.59 -9.13
N ASP A 50 -9.36 -17.39 -9.23
CA ASP A 50 -10.32 -17.27 -10.34
C ASP A 50 -11.16 -16.00 -10.24
N GLU A 51 -11.58 -15.64 -9.02
CA GLU A 51 -12.29 -14.39 -8.77
C GLU A 51 -11.39 -13.18 -9.05
N MET A 52 -10.13 -13.22 -8.61
CA MET A 52 -9.14 -12.18 -8.90
C MET A 52 -8.99 -11.96 -10.41
N LYS A 53 -8.81 -13.04 -11.19
CA LYS A 53 -8.74 -12.97 -12.66
C LYS A 53 -10.01 -12.37 -13.27
N HIS A 54 -11.18 -12.72 -12.76
CA HIS A 54 -12.45 -12.14 -13.22
C HIS A 54 -12.52 -10.63 -12.95
N ARG A 55 -12.09 -10.17 -11.76
CA ARG A 55 -12.08 -8.75 -11.39
C ARG A 55 -11.16 -7.92 -12.29
N ILE A 56 -9.92 -8.38 -12.53
CA ILE A 56 -8.92 -7.67 -13.36
C ILE A 56 -9.44 -7.47 -14.79
N ARG A 57 -10.11 -8.48 -15.38
CA ARG A 57 -10.67 -8.38 -16.73
C ARG A 57 -11.72 -7.28 -16.87
N ARG A 58 -12.39 -6.89 -15.77
CA ARG A 58 -13.43 -5.82 -15.78
C ARG A 58 -12.86 -4.41 -15.73
N TRP A 59 -11.55 -4.23 -15.49
CA TRP A 59 -10.93 -2.90 -15.43
C TRP A 59 -10.72 -2.24 -16.80
N ARG A 60 -10.75 -3.03 -17.89
CA ARG A 60 -10.58 -2.55 -19.27
C ARG A 60 -11.90 -2.13 -19.96
N LYS A 61 -12.94 -1.80 -19.19
CA LYS A 61 -14.17 -1.21 -19.71
C LYS A 61 -14.21 0.28 -19.47
#